data_AF-A0A2V7JYM0-F1
#
_entry.id   AF-A0A2V7JYM0-F1
#
_cell.length_a   1.000
_cell.length_b   1.000
_cell.length_c   1.000
_cell.angle_alpha   90.00
_cell.angle_beta   90.00
_cell.angle_gamma   90.00
#
_symmetry.space_group_name_H-M   'P 1'
#
loop_
_entity.id
_entity.type
_entity.pdbx_description
1 polymer ?
#
loop_
_entity_poly.entity_id
_entity_poly.type
_entity_poly.pdbx_seq_one_letter_code
_entity_poly.pdbx_strand_id
1 'polypeptide(L)'
;MAARLRDRGVTVTGAERPEDLADLLSAVERFEAAVEGHGGDLMVDDLRSPEPDDAHFVVPRRDHGEAVRAYIGRIDDATAQLRRHPRHTD
;
A
#
# COMPACT_ATOMS: atom_id res chain seq x y z
N MET A 1 9.06 -12.13 -5.61
CA MET A 1 7.77 -11.49 -5.28
C MET A 1 7.54 -11.45 -3.77
N ALA A 2 7.39 -12.58 -3.08
CA ALA A 2 7.12 -12.58 -1.63
C ALA A 2 8.15 -11.82 -0.76
N ALA A 3 9.45 -11.93 -1.06
CA ALA A 3 10.49 -11.19 -0.33
C ALA A 3 10.35 -9.66 -0.47
N ARG A 4 9.97 -9.17 -1.67
CA ARG A 4 9.75 -7.73 -1.92
C ARG A 4 8.51 -7.18 -1.23
N LEU A 5 7.47 -8.02 -1.08
CA LEU A 5 6.26 -7.66 -0.33
C LEU A 5 6.55 -7.55 1.17
N ARG A 6 7.34 -8.48 1.73
CA ARG A 6 7.75 -8.41 3.14
C ARG A 6 8.62 -7.19 3.44
N ASP A 7 9.51 -6.84 2.51
CA ASP A 7 10.36 -5.65 2.61
C ASP A 7 9.52 -4.35 2.67
N ARG A 8 8.36 -4.36 2.01
CA ARG A 8 7.32 -3.32 2.05
C ARG A 8 6.34 -3.44 3.22
N GLY A 9 6.64 -4.24 4.24
CA GLY A 9 5.78 -4.43 5.41
C GLY A 9 4.49 -5.22 5.15
N VAL A 10 4.32 -5.79 3.96
CA VAL A 10 3.13 -6.59 3.63
C VAL A 10 3.30 -8.02 4.14
N THR A 11 2.37 -8.45 4.99
CA THR A 11 2.36 -9.81 5.53
C THR A 11 1.85 -10.79 4.48
N VAL A 12 2.68 -11.77 4.13
CA VAL A 12 2.38 -12.84 3.18
C VAL A 12 2.43 -14.17 3.92
N THR A 13 1.36 -14.94 3.88
CA THR A 13 1.22 -16.20 4.66
C THR A 13 1.92 -17.39 4.00
N GLY A 14 2.25 -17.28 2.71
CA GLY A 14 2.85 -18.33 1.90
C GLY A 14 1.83 -19.32 1.32
N ALA A 15 0.55 -19.19 1.67
CA ALA A 15 -0.55 -19.99 1.12
C ALA A 15 -1.13 -19.40 -0.18
N GLU A 16 -0.68 -18.21 -0.56
CA GLU A 16 -1.25 -17.45 -1.66
C GLU A 16 -0.69 -17.88 -3.01
N ARG A 17 -1.55 -17.86 -4.04
CA ARG A 17 -1.15 -18.24 -5.38
C ARG A 17 -0.19 -17.20 -5.95
N PRO A 18 0.78 -17.61 -6.79
CA PRO A 18 1.75 -16.68 -7.37
C PRO A 18 1.10 -15.54 -8.19
N GLU A 19 -0.06 -15.82 -8.82
CA GLU A 19 -0.89 -14.81 -9.50
C GLU A 19 -1.38 -13.73 -8.53
N ASP A 20 -1.98 -14.15 -7.40
CA ASP A 20 -2.50 -13.22 -6.40
C ASP A 20 -1.36 -12.38 -5.76
N LEU A 21 -0.13 -12.94 -5.68
CA LEU A 21 1.06 -12.21 -5.23
C LEU A 21 1.56 -11.17 -6.25
N ALA A 22 1.43 -11.46 -7.55
CA ALA A 22 1.77 -10.51 -8.60
C ALA A 22 0.75 -9.36 -8.64
N ASP A 23 -0.54 -9.68 -8.54
CA ASP A 23 -1.62 -8.68 -8.46
C ASP A 23 -1.45 -7.77 -7.24
N LEU A 24 -1.08 -8.35 -6.09
CA LEU A 24 -0.80 -7.60 -4.87
C LEU A 24 0.39 -6.66 -5.02
N LEU A 25 1.48 -7.11 -5.65
CA LEU A 25 2.63 -6.24 -5.92
C LEU A 25 2.23 -5.07 -6.80
N SER A 26 1.48 -5.32 -7.87
CA SER A 26 1.00 -4.26 -8.76
C SER A 26 0.03 -3.29 -8.07
N ALA A 27 -0.80 -3.75 -7.14
CA ALA A 27 -1.67 -2.87 -6.36
C ALA A 27 -0.85 -1.93 -5.46
N VAL A 28 0.17 -2.46 -4.78
CA VAL A 28 1.09 -1.65 -3.96
C VAL A 28 1.84 -0.63 -4.81
N GLU A 29 2.38 -1.01 -5.97
CA GLU A 29 3.09 -0.09 -6.87
C GLU A 29 2.18 1.06 -7.38
N ARG A 30 0.88 0.78 -7.64
CA ARG A 30 -0.08 1.83 -8.02
C ARG A 30 -0.38 2.80 -6.89
N PHE A 31 -0.41 2.32 -5.66
CA PHE A 31 -0.56 3.15 -4.48
C PHE A 31 0.67 4.06 -4.31
N GLU A 32 1.88 3.48 -4.35
CA GLU A 32 3.16 4.22 -4.29
C GLU A 32 3.20 5.33 -5.36
N ALA A 33 2.88 5.02 -6.62
CA ALA A 33 2.86 6.01 -7.70
C ALA A 33 1.80 7.12 -7.49
N ALA A 34 0.66 6.80 -6.86
CA ALA A 34 -0.36 7.79 -6.55
C ALA A 34 0.10 8.72 -5.41
N VAL A 35 0.83 8.20 -4.42
CA VAL A 35 1.47 8.99 -3.35
C VAL A 35 2.52 9.94 -3.93
N GLU A 36 3.44 9.41 -4.75
CA GLU A 36 4.49 10.21 -5.41
C GLU A 36 3.89 11.34 -6.25
N GLY A 37 2.88 11.03 -7.07
CA GLY A 37 2.19 12.00 -7.91
C GLY A 37 1.41 13.05 -7.13
N HIS A 38 1.15 12.85 -5.84
CA HIS A 38 0.42 13.82 -5.01
C HIS A 38 1.31 14.93 -4.47
N GLY A 39 2.62 14.73 -4.40
CA GLY A 39 3.54 15.82 -4.09
C GLY A 39 4.78 15.48 -3.27
N GLY A 40 5.34 14.27 -3.38
CA GLY A 40 6.77 13.96 -3.15
C GLY A 40 7.48 14.30 -1.82
N ASP A 41 6.92 15.15 -0.95
CA ASP A 41 7.51 15.63 0.31
C ASP A 41 7.06 14.81 1.51
N LEU A 42 6.07 13.93 1.33
CA LEU A 42 5.87 12.81 2.22
C LEU A 42 6.99 11.82 1.91
N MET A 43 8.15 12.07 2.53
CA MET A 43 9.13 11.03 2.79
C MET A 43 8.33 9.78 3.14
N VAL A 44 8.51 8.74 2.31
CA VAL A 44 8.16 7.36 2.63
C VAL A 44 9.09 6.99 3.79
N ASP A 45 8.89 7.60 4.95
CA ASP A 45 9.63 7.33 6.16
C ASP A 45 9.11 5.99 6.61
N ASP A 46 9.69 4.95 6.01
CA ASP A 46 9.51 3.57 6.36
C ASP A 46 8.03 3.12 6.42
N LEU A 47 7.68 2.06 5.69
CA LEU A 47 6.48 1.26 6.00
C LEU A 47 6.51 0.64 7.44
N ARG A 48 7.48 1.06 8.26
CA ARG A 48 7.79 0.74 9.65
C ARG A 48 7.85 1.98 10.58
N SER A 49 7.69 3.22 10.12
CA SER A 49 7.71 4.38 11.04
C SER A 49 6.48 4.37 11.94
N PRO A 50 6.66 4.70 13.24
CA PRO A 50 5.58 4.66 14.22
C PRO A 50 4.54 5.77 14.05
N GLU A 51 4.86 6.87 13.38
CA GLU A 51 3.99 8.05 13.24
C GLU A 51 4.08 8.65 11.82
N PRO A 52 3.30 8.16 10.85
CA PRO A 52 3.02 8.93 9.64
C PRO A 52 2.15 10.13 10.00
N ASP A 53 2.51 11.34 9.57
CA ASP A 53 1.72 12.56 9.79
C ASP A 53 0.30 12.45 9.18
N ASP A 54 0.12 11.56 8.19
CA ASP A 54 -1.19 11.29 7.60
C ASP A 54 -1.35 9.80 7.20
N ALA A 55 -2.29 9.13 7.87
CA ALA A 55 -2.57 7.70 7.71
C ALA A 55 -3.06 7.33 6.28
N HIS A 56 -3.42 8.31 5.45
CA HIS A 56 -3.87 8.10 4.08
C HIS A 56 -2.73 7.77 3.09
N PHE A 57 -1.47 8.03 3.46
CA PHE A 57 -0.31 7.79 2.60
C PHE A 57 0.46 6.51 2.95
N VAL A 58 -0.06 5.73 3.90
CA VAL A 58 0.51 4.44 4.28
C VAL A 58 -0.28 3.30 3.65
N VAL A 59 0.44 2.30 3.14
CA VAL A 59 -0.19 1.06 2.64
C VAL A 59 -0.98 0.43 3.80
N PRO A 60 -2.30 0.16 3.64
CA PRO A 60 -3.12 -0.43 4.69
C PRO A 60 -2.46 -1.69 5.26
N ARG A 61 -2.49 -1.89 6.59
CA ARG A 61 -2.03 -3.16 7.16
C ARG A 61 -3.03 -4.26 6.84
N ARG A 62 -2.52 -5.41 6.40
CA ARG A 62 -3.34 -6.60 6.16
C ARG A 62 -3.86 -7.15 7.48
N ASP A 63 -5.15 -7.43 7.55
CA ASP A 63 -5.76 -8.01 8.75
C ASP A 63 -5.43 -9.50 8.87
N HIS A 64 -5.43 -10.00 10.11
CA HIS A 64 -5.23 -11.43 10.37
C HIS A 64 -6.35 -12.26 9.75
N GLY A 65 -5.99 -13.20 8.86
CA GLY A 65 -6.95 -14.05 8.16
C GLY A 65 -7.63 -13.39 6.96
N GLU A 66 -7.29 -12.14 6.63
CA GLU A 66 -7.80 -11.47 5.43
C GLU A 66 -7.28 -12.17 4.17
N ALA A 67 -8.19 -12.51 3.26
CA ALA A 67 -7.82 -13.06 1.96
C ALA A 67 -7.03 -12.02 1.14
N VAL A 68 -5.97 -12.44 0.43
CA VAL A 68 -5.16 -11.49 -0.37
C VAL A 68 -5.99 -10.68 -1.35
N ARG A 69 -7.01 -11.28 -1.97
CA ARG A 69 -7.90 -10.54 -2.88
C ARG A 69 -8.70 -9.44 -2.20
N ALA A 70 -9.15 -9.67 -0.96
CA ALA A 70 -9.83 -8.63 -0.19
C ALA A 70 -8.86 -7.50 0.17
N TYR A 71 -7.64 -7.86 0.54
CA TYR A 71 -6.58 -6.91 0.85
C TYR A 71 -6.17 -6.06 -0.37
N ILE A 72 -6.05 -6.67 -1.56
CA ILE A 72 -5.83 -5.96 -2.83
C ILE A 72 -6.91 -4.90 -3.05
N GLY A 73 -8.18 -5.27 -2.86
CA GLY A 73 -9.30 -4.33 -3.00
C GLY A 73 -9.18 -3.11 -2.08
N ARG A 74 -8.74 -3.30 -0.83
CA ARG A 74 -8.51 -2.17 0.09
C ARG A 74 -7.38 -1.25 -0.36
N ILE A 75 -6.31 -1.79 -0.95
CA ILE A 75 -5.20 -0.99 -1.50
C ILE A 75 -5.69 -0.16 -2.70
N ASP A 76 -6.49 -0.76 -3.58
CA ASP A 76 -7.07 -0.04 -4.72
C ASP A 76 -8.04 1.05 -4.27
N ASP A 77 -8.87 0.79 -3.26
CA ASP A 77 -9.77 1.78 -2.67
C ASP A 77 -9.00 2.93 -2.00
N ALA A 78 -7.92 2.63 -1.27
CA ALA A 78 -7.02 3.64 -0.69
C ALA A 78 -6.38 4.49 -1.79
N THR A 79 -5.91 3.86 -2.87
CA THR A 79 -5.35 4.55 -4.06
C THR A 79 -6.38 5.47 -4.71
N ALA A 80 -7.63 5.03 -4.84
CA ALA A 80 -8.71 5.82 -5.41
C ALA A 80 -9.08 7.03 -4.54
N GLN A 81 -9.09 6.85 -3.21
CA GLN A 81 -9.31 7.93 -2.26
C GLN A 81 -8.18 8.96 -2.31
N LEU A 82 -6.93 8.49 -2.37
CA LEU A 82 -5.76 9.35 -2.46
C LEU A 82 -5.79 10.23 -3.72
N ARG A 83 -6.12 9.64 -4.87
CA ARG A 83 -6.28 10.39 -6.14
C ARG A 83 -7.37 11.45 -6.11
N ARG A 84 -8.38 11.28 -5.24
CA ARG A 84 -9.48 12.24 -5.05
C ARG A 84 -9.19 13.26 -3.95
N HIS A 85 -8.19 13.01 -3.11
CA HIS A 85 -7.81 13.92 -2.05
C HIS A 85 -7.21 15.18 -2.70
N PRO A 86 -7.50 16.40 -2.22
CA PRO A 86 -6.83 17.60 -2.70
C PRO A 86 -5.33 17.51 -2.38
N ARG A 87 -4.46 18.01 -3.27
CA ARG A 87 -3.04 18.21 -2.93
C ARG A 87 -2.99 19.24 -1.82
N HIS A 88 -2.39 18.91 -0.68
CA HIS A 88 -2.15 19.91 0.37
C HIS A 88 -1.17 20.91 -0.25
N THR A 89 -1.70 22.04 -0.73
CA THR A 89 -0.90 23.19 -1.12
C THR A 89 -0.75 24.01 0.15
N ASP A 90 0.43 23.93 0.76
CA ASP A 90 0.91 24.99 1.66
C ASP A 90 1.28 26.22 0.80
#